data_AF-A0A9E5L8E7-F1
#
_entry.id   AF-A0A9E5L8E7-F1
#
_cell.length_a   1.000
_cell.length_b   1.000
_cell.length_c   1.000
_cell.angle_alpha   90.00
_cell.angle_beta   90.00
_cell.angle_gamma   90.00
#
_symmetry.space_group_name_H-M   'P 1'
#
loop_
_entity.id
_entity.type
_entity.pdbx_description
1 polymer ?
#
loop_
_entity_poly.entity_id
_entity_poly.type
_entity_poly.pdbx_seq_one_letter_code
_entity_poly.pdbx_strand_id
1 'polypeptide(L)'
;MLAPTQGFFEISSNGTNLNIAESYQASKGGTFQKTSKTEIIVNMTDGSNNRFAKMYYLDNVTKGFDNGFDGETFGGIENSEDVFTNLAENNEAKKFQIQSLPISEMETMIVPLGIKAAAGKEITFTAEALNLPNDLKVFLEDRLTNTITRLDEANSSYKVTLNDALNGTGVFFLHTKASGVLNTDDVSLQTPISMQ
;
A
#
# COMPACT_ATOMS: atom_id res chain seq x y z
N MET A 1 30.88 12.74 -3.57
CA MET A 1 30.89 11.33 -4.03
C MET A 1 29.60 11.10 -4.79
N LEU A 2 29.66 10.59 -6.03
CA LEU A 2 28.49 10.01 -6.69
C LEU A 2 28.19 8.70 -5.94
N ALA A 3 26.99 8.53 -5.39
CA ALA A 3 26.59 7.22 -4.88
C ALA A 3 26.53 6.25 -6.08
N PRO A 4 27.20 5.08 -6.02
CA PRO A 4 27.19 4.15 -7.14
C PRO A 4 25.81 3.51 -7.32
N THR A 5 25.45 3.25 -8.58
CA THR A 5 24.28 2.48 -9.06
C THR A 5 22.91 3.12 -8.77
N GLN A 6 22.47 4.02 -9.65
CA GLN A 6 21.06 4.43 -9.76
C GLN A 6 20.54 3.97 -11.13
N GLY A 7 19.64 2.99 -11.13
CA GLY A 7 18.87 2.59 -12.31
C GLY A 7 17.43 3.06 -12.15
N PHE A 8 16.73 3.26 -13.26
CA PHE A 8 15.30 3.53 -13.27
C PHE A 8 14.64 2.65 -14.33
N PHE A 9 13.35 2.38 -14.15
CA PHE A 9 12.51 1.76 -15.15
C PHE A 9 11.61 2.82 -15.77
N GLU A 10 11.35 2.71 -17.06
CA GLU A 10 10.42 3.57 -17.78
C GLU A 10 9.39 2.71 -18.51
N ILE A 11 8.13 3.11 -18.41
CA ILE A 11 7.03 2.52 -19.18
C ILE A 11 6.61 3.58 -20.20
N SER A 12 6.78 3.28 -21.48
CA SER A 12 6.34 4.17 -22.57
C SER A 12 5.08 3.62 -23.24
N SER A 13 4.12 4.50 -23.49
CA SER A 13 2.90 4.16 -24.23
C SER A 13 3.13 4.04 -25.74
N ASN A 14 4.28 4.52 -26.26
CA ASN A 14 4.63 4.48 -27.68
C ASN A 14 6.10 4.05 -27.88
N GLY A 15 6.37 3.19 -28.87
CA GLY A 15 7.71 2.67 -29.17
C GLY A 15 8.65 3.68 -29.86
N THR A 16 8.81 4.87 -29.29
CA THR A 16 9.75 5.89 -29.79
C THR A 16 11.11 5.77 -29.11
N ASN A 17 12.13 6.35 -29.73
CA ASN A 17 13.45 6.43 -29.11
C ASN A 17 13.40 7.27 -27.84
N LEU A 18 13.77 6.67 -26.70
CA LEU A 18 14.03 7.38 -25.46
C LEU A 18 15.42 8.03 -25.54
N ASN A 19 15.48 9.35 -25.51
CA ASN A 19 16.75 10.08 -25.49
C ASN A 19 17.03 10.63 -24.09
N ILE A 20 17.95 9.98 -23.36
CA ILE A 20 18.44 10.48 -22.08
C ILE A 20 19.70 11.31 -22.35
N ALA A 21 19.53 12.63 -22.47
CA ALA A 21 20.66 13.53 -22.67
C ALA A 21 21.57 13.57 -21.43
N GLU A 22 22.88 13.63 -21.63
CA GLU A 22 23.84 13.77 -20.52
C GLU A 22 23.58 15.04 -19.68
N SER A 23 22.98 16.07 -20.28
CA SER A 23 22.56 17.29 -19.58
C SER A 23 21.46 17.07 -18.53
N TYR A 24 20.74 15.94 -18.57
CA TYR A 24 19.75 15.57 -17.56
C TYR A 24 20.40 14.93 -16.32
N GLN A 25 21.69 14.61 -16.38
CA GLN A 25 22.42 14.08 -15.23
C GLN A 25 22.81 15.22 -14.28
N ALA A 26 22.44 15.10 -13.00
CA ALA A 26 22.91 16.02 -11.98
C ALA A 26 24.41 15.77 -11.69
N SER A 27 25.26 16.78 -11.97
CA SER A 27 26.72 16.70 -11.85
C SER A 27 27.26 16.82 -10.40
N LYS A 28 26.37 16.99 -9.41
CA LYS A 28 26.70 17.01 -7.99
C LYS A 28 25.77 16.07 -7.23
N GLY A 29 26.33 15.01 -6.65
CA GLY A 29 25.64 14.21 -5.65
C GLY A 29 25.40 15.03 -4.39
N GLY A 30 24.14 15.29 -4.08
CA GLY A 30 23.74 15.85 -2.78
C GLY A 30 23.81 14.79 -1.68
N THR A 31 23.93 15.22 -0.43
CA THR A 31 23.67 14.33 0.71
C THR A 31 22.20 13.97 0.68
N PHE A 32 21.87 12.68 0.47
CA PHE A 32 20.51 12.19 0.65
C PHE A 32 20.16 12.31 2.14
N GLN A 33 19.52 13.41 2.52
CA GLN A 33 18.99 13.58 3.86
C GLN A 33 17.68 12.79 3.93
N LYS A 34 17.72 11.65 4.59
CA LYS A 34 16.51 10.88 4.92
C LYS A 34 15.86 11.57 6.12
N THR A 35 14.77 12.30 5.89
CA THR A 35 13.87 12.66 6.99
C THR A 35 13.21 11.38 7.50
N SER A 36 13.11 11.24 8.83
CA SER A 36 12.33 10.16 9.41
C SER A 36 10.88 10.31 8.97
N LYS A 37 10.27 9.23 8.48
CA LYS A 37 8.89 9.19 8.01
C LYS A 37 8.15 8.06 8.70
N THR A 38 6.88 8.29 8.98
CA THR A 38 5.98 7.24 9.42
C THR A 38 5.72 6.31 8.24
N GLU A 39 5.96 5.02 8.44
CA GLU A 39 5.89 4.00 7.40
C GLU A 39 5.15 2.79 7.95
N ILE A 40 4.21 2.27 7.16
CA ILE A 40 3.61 0.96 7.40
C ILE A 40 3.90 0.08 6.19
N ILE A 41 4.47 -1.10 6.43
CA ILE A 41 4.68 -2.14 5.43
C ILE A 41 3.76 -3.30 5.79
N VAL A 42 2.82 -3.62 4.90
CA VAL A 42 2.03 -4.85 5.01
C VAL A 42 2.68 -5.90 4.15
N ASN A 43 3.05 -7.03 4.75
CA ASN A 43 3.57 -8.18 4.03
C ASN A 43 2.47 -9.23 3.88
N MET A 44 2.45 -9.92 2.74
CA MET A 44 1.59 -11.07 2.46
C MET A 44 2.44 -12.25 1.98
N THR A 45 2.20 -13.43 2.53
CA THR A 45 2.82 -14.68 2.09
C THR A 45 1.79 -15.79 1.90
N ASP A 46 1.99 -16.62 0.88
CA ASP A 46 1.27 -17.90 0.71
C ASP A 46 2.14 -19.12 1.12
N GLY A 47 3.26 -18.85 1.81
CA GLY A 47 4.26 -19.84 2.19
C GLY A 47 5.34 -20.09 1.13
N SER A 48 5.09 -19.73 -0.14
CA SER A 48 6.08 -19.84 -1.23
C SER A 48 6.53 -18.48 -1.74
N ASN A 49 5.57 -17.58 -1.96
CA ASN A 49 5.77 -16.24 -2.47
C ASN A 49 5.59 -15.21 -1.35
N ASN A 50 6.39 -14.15 -1.39
CA ASN A 50 6.29 -13.02 -0.46
C ASN A 50 6.09 -11.73 -1.26
N ARG A 51 5.09 -10.96 -0.86
CA ARG A 51 4.72 -9.68 -1.46
C ARG A 51 4.50 -8.67 -0.34
N PHE A 52 4.58 -7.40 -0.68
CA PHE A 52 4.34 -6.34 0.30
C PHE A 52 3.54 -5.21 -0.33
N ALA A 53 2.95 -4.35 0.50
CA ALA A 53 2.46 -3.05 0.10
C ALA A 53 2.94 -2.06 1.16
N LYS A 54 3.42 -0.91 0.71
CA LYS A 54 4.07 0.07 1.57
C LYS A 54 3.32 1.39 1.53
N MET A 55 3.04 1.93 2.71
CA MET A 55 2.42 3.22 2.89
C MET A 55 3.37 4.15 3.62
N TYR A 56 3.61 5.32 3.04
CA TYR A 56 4.30 6.43 3.66
C TYR A 56 3.30 7.47 4.12
N TYR A 57 3.34 7.83 5.39
CA TYR A 57 2.54 8.92 5.94
C TYR A 57 3.40 10.17 6.03
N LEU A 58 3.06 11.17 5.21
CA LEU A 58 3.87 12.36 4.98
C LEU A 58 3.04 13.63 5.09
N ASP A 59 3.71 14.75 5.31
CA ASP A 59 3.13 16.09 5.14
C ASP A 59 3.10 16.47 3.65
N ASN A 60 2.11 17.26 3.24
CA ASN A 60 1.97 17.84 1.89
C ASN A 60 1.85 16.81 0.74
N VAL A 61 1.33 15.62 1.01
CA VAL A 61 0.89 14.66 -0.02
C VAL A 61 -0.63 14.54 -0.01
N THR A 62 -1.19 13.84 -0.98
CA THR A 62 -2.64 13.69 -1.16
C THR A 62 -3.08 12.24 -0.96
N LYS A 63 -4.40 12.00 -1.08
CA LYS A 63 -4.99 10.65 -1.17
C LYS A 63 -5.06 10.13 -2.62
N GLY A 64 -4.72 10.98 -3.58
CA GLY A 64 -4.58 10.67 -4.99
C GLY A 64 -3.15 10.32 -5.35
N PHE A 65 -2.84 10.33 -6.65
CA PHE A 65 -1.50 10.03 -7.14
C PHE A 65 -0.55 11.21 -6.90
N ASP A 66 0.53 10.96 -6.16
CA ASP A 66 1.59 11.90 -5.87
C ASP A 66 2.87 11.54 -6.66
N ASN A 67 3.11 12.29 -7.74
CA ASN A 67 4.22 12.06 -8.64
C ASN A 67 5.58 12.15 -7.91
N GLY A 68 6.38 11.09 -8.01
CA GLY A 68 7.69 10.99 -7.34
C GLY A 68 7.64 10.44 -5.92
N PHE A 69 6.44 10.20 -5.37
CA PHE A 69 6.25 9.54 -4.08
C PHE A 69 5.62 8.16 -4.23
N ASP A 70 4.64 8.05 -5.12
CA ASP A 70 3.91 6.82 -5.37
C ASP A 70 4.63 5.94 -6.39
N GLY A 71 4.61 4.63 -6.15
CA GLY A 71 5.21 3.61 -7.00
C GLY A 71 4.18 2.55 -7.39
N GLU A 72 3.81 2.54 -8.67
CA GLU A 72 2.97 1.49 -9.25
C GLU A 72 3.68 0.11 -9.15
N THR A 73 2.89 -0.96 -9.01
CA THR A 73 3.42 -2.33 -9.03
C THR A 73 4.08 -2.60 -10.38
N PHE A 74 5.26 -3.23 -10.37
CA PHE A 74 5.94 -3.58 -11.62
C PHE A 74 5.15 -4.67 -12.37
N GLY A 75 4.56 -4.30 -13.52
CA GLY A 75 3.72 -5.18 -14.34
C GLY A 75 4.43 -5.93 -15.47
N GLY A 76 5.77 -5.88 -15.55
CA GLY A 76 6.52 -6.49 -16.67
C GLY A 76 6.42 -8.02 -16.74
N ILE A 77 6.23 -8.68 -15.60
CA ILE A 77 5.84 -10.09 -15.50
C ILE A 77 4.66 -10.14 -14.53
N GLU A 78 3.56 -10.75 -14.95
CA GLU A 78 2.37 -10.81 -14.12
C GLU A 78 2.60 -11.70 -12.89
N ASN A 79 2.34 -11.17 -11.70
CA ASN A 79 2.43 -11.93 -10.46
C ASN A 79 1.22 -12.87 -10.35
N SER A 80 1.44 -14.15 -10.03
CA SER A 80 0.36 -15.08 -9.68
C SER A 80 -0.31 -14.71 -8.36
N GLU A 81 0.47 -14.17 -7.42
CA GLU A 81 0.03 -13.64 -6.13
C GLU A 81 0.58 -12.24 -5.89
N ASP A 82 -0.26 -11.34 -5.36
CA ASP A 82 0.10 -9.95 -5.13
C ASP A 82 -0.66 -9.32 -3.96
N VAL A 83 -0.03 -8.33 -3.31
CA VAL A 83 -0.69 -7.41 -2.38
C VAL A 83 -0.30 -5.99 -2.77
N PHE A 84 -1.27 -5.11 -2.91
CA PHE A 84 -1.09 -3.74 -3.36
C PHE A 84 -2.10 -2.81 -2.71
N THR A 85 -1.92 -1.51 -2.91
CA THR A 85 -2.89 -0.48 -2.53
C THR A 85 -3.53 0.13 -3.77
N ASN A 86 -4.71 0.71 -3.59
CA ASN A 86 -5.32 1.61 -4.56
C ASN A 86 -5.36 3.02 -3.98
N LEU A 87 -5.41 4.03 -4.85
CA LEU A 87 -5.61 5.41 -4.40
C LEU A 87 -6.91 5.52 -3.60
N ALA A 88 -6.83 6.22 -2.47
CA ALA A 88 -8.00 6.47 -1.64
C ALA A 88 -8.95 7.49 -2.30
N GLU A 89 -8.42 8.38 -3.14
CA GLU A 89 -9.19 9.31 -3.99
C GLU A 89 -8.69 9.27 -5.44
N ASN A 90 -9.60 9.54 -6.41
CA ASN A 90 -9.29 9.54 -7.85
C ASN A 90 -8.62 8.24 -8.34
N ASN A 91 -9.12 7.08 -7.86
CA ASN A 91 -8.56 5.77 -8.21
C ASN A 91 -8.63 5.49 -9.72
N GLU A 92 -7.47 5.48 -10.39
CA GLU A 92 -7.33 5.19 -11.82
C GLU A 92 -7.26 3.67 -12.13
N ALA A 93 -7.77 2.82 -11.24
CA ALA A 93 -7.66 1.35 -11.31
C ALA A 93 -6.22 0.82 -11.38
N LYS A 94 -5.25 1.64 -10.96
CA LYS A 94 -3.83 1.28 -10.87
C LYS A 94 -3.51 0.62 -9.53
N LYS A 95 -2.52 -0.26 -9.55
CA LYS A 95 -2.03 -0.99 -8.37
C LYS A 95 -0.75 -0.33 -7.88
N PHE A 96 -0.70 0.02 -6.60
CA PHE A 96 0.45 0.71 -5.99
C PHE A 96 1.15 -0.21 -5.00
N GLN A 97 2.44 -0.45 -5.26
CA GLN A 97 3.34 -1.13 -4.35
C GLN A 97 3.78 -0.20 -3.22
N ILE A 98 3.96 1.08 -3.55
CA ILE A 98 4.32 2.15 -2.64
C ILE A 98 3.30 3.27 -2.84
N GLN A 99 2.71 3.72 -1.75
CA GLN A 99 1.76 4.83 -1.75
C GLN A 99 2.14 5.82 -0.65
N SER A 100 2.06 7.10 -0.96
CA SER A 100 2.11 8.18 0.01
C SER A 100 0.70 8.62 0.37
N LEU A 101 0.50 8.91 1.65
CA LEU A 101 -0.78 9.27 2.21
C LEU A 101 -0.61 10.40 3.23
N PRO A 102 -1.62 11.26 3.43
CA PRO A 102 -1.51 12.38 4.36
C PRO A 102 -1.43 11.89 5.81
N ILE A 103 -0.37 12.27 6.53
CA ILE A 103 -0.22 11.89 7.94
C ILE A 103 -1.32 12.49 8.83
N SER A 104 -1.86 13.66 8.47
CA SER A 104 -2.95 14.34 9.19
C SER A 104 -4.27 13.59 9.15
N GLU A 105 -4.47 12.70 8.17
CA GLU A 105 -5.67 11.88 8.02
C GLU A 105 -5.43 10.41 8.40
N MET A 106 -4.25 10.07 8.93
CA MET A 106 -3.85 8.69 9.22
C MET A 106 -4.87 7.94 10.08
N GLU A 107 -5.46 8.60 11.08
CA GLU A 107 -6.41 7.96 11.98
C GLU A 107 -7.80 7.79 11.35
N THR A 108 -8.22 8.65 10.45
CA THR A 108 -9.58 8.62 9.86
C THR A 108 -9.66 7.85 8.57
N MET A 109 -8.53 7.69 7.88
CA MET A 109 -8.46 7.07 6.57
C MET A 109 -8.57 5.55 6.66
N ILE A 110 -9.30 4.98 5.70
CA ILE A 110 -9.38 3.55 5.48
C ILE A 110 -8.59 3.25 4.22
N VAL A 111 -7.51 2.47 4.32
CA VAL A 111 -6.66 2.16 3.17
C VAL A 111 -7.06 0.79 2.61
N PRO A 112 -7.62 0.73 1.38
CA PRO A 112 -7.98 -0.54 0.77
C PRO A 112 -6.73 -1.32 0.36
N LEU A 113 -6.67 -2.60 0.75
CA LEU A 113 -5.65 -3.53 0.31
C LEU A 113 -6.21 -4.42 -0.80
N GLY A 114 -5.56 -4.36 -1.94
CA GLY A 114 -5.84 -5.21 -3.09
C GLY A 114 -5.06 -6.51 -3.00
N ILE A 115 -5.74 -7.63 -3.21
CA ILE A 115 -5.15 -8.96 -3.19
C ILE A 115 -5.35 -9.62 -4.54
N LYS A 116 -4.28 -10.24 -5.04
CA LYS A 116 -4.36 -11.23 -6.11
C LYS A 116 -3.94 -12.59 -5.53
N ALA A 117 -4.84 -13.55 -5.50
CA ALA A 117 -4.56 -14.92 -5.04
C ALA A 117 -5.66 -15.87 -5.52
N ALA A 118 -5.30 -17.13 -5.79
CA ALA A 118 -6.25 -18.15 -6.21
C ALA A 118 -7.15 -18.64 -5.06
N ALA A 119 -8.31 -19.21 -5.40
CA ALA A 119 -9.17 -19.91 -4.44
C ALA A 119 -8.42 -21.08 -3.78
N GLY A 120 -8.76 -21.39 -2.54
CA GLY A 120 -8.16 -22.44 -1.72
C GLY A 120 -6.76 -22.11 -1.19
N LYS A 121 -6.20 -20.94 -1.51
CA LYS A 121 -4.91 -20.50 -0.99
C LYS A 121 -5.06 -19.99 0.44
N GLU A 122 -4.14 -20.42 1.29
CA GLU A 122 -3.93 -19.82 2.60
C GLU A 122 -2.91 -18.69 2.47
N ILE A 123 -3.30 -17.49 2.89
CA ILE A 123 -2.45 -16.31 2.91
C ILE A 123 -2.27 -15.82 4.34
N THR A 124 -1.08 -15.33 4.65
CA THR A 124 -0.72 -14.76 5.95
C THR A 124 -0.27 -13.32 5.79
N PHE A 125 -0.86 -12.43 6.57
CA PHE A 125 -0.52 -11.02 6.65
C PHE A 125 0.29 -10.72 7.91
N THR A 126 1.29 -9.87 7.77
CA THR A 126 2.00 -9.22 8.89
C THR A 126 2.16 -7.74 8.58
N ALA A 127 2.43 -6.93 9.60
CA ALA A 127 2.75 -5.52 9.41
C ALA A 127 4.02 -5.13 10.15
N GLU A 128 4.79 -4.24 9.53
CA GLU A 128 5.87 -3.50 10.17
C GLU A 128 5.49 -2.03 10.21
N ALA A 129 5.57 -1.41 11.39
CA ALA A 129 5.27 0.00 11.58
C ALA A 129 6.53 0.72 12.09
N LEU A 130 7.04 1.67 11.31
CA LEU A 130 8.21 2.48 11.65
C LEU A 130 7.77 3.92 11.91
N ASN A 131 8.26 4.49 13.01
CA ASN A 131 7.93 5.85 13.45
C ASN A 131 6.41 6.10 13.55
N LEU A 132 5.64 5.07 13.93
CA LEU A 132 4.22 5.21 14.20
C LEU A 132 4.02 6.08 15.46
N PRO A 133 3.07 7.03 15.48
CA PRO A 133 2.69 7.73 16.70
C PRO A 133 2.33 6.74 17.81
N ASN A 134 2.83 6.98 19.03
CA ASN A 134 2.82 5.99 20.12
C ASN A 134 1.41 5.55 20.56
N ASP A 135 0.42 6.40 20.37
CA ASP A 135 -1.00 6.19 20.67
C ASP A 135 -1.72 5.40 19.58
N LEU A 136 -1.20 5.40 18.35
CA LEU A 136 -1.79 4.72 17.20
C LEU A 136 -1.36 3.25 17.09
N LYS A 137 -2.22 2.46 16.48
CA LYS A 137 -2.10 1.01 16.31
C LYS A 137 -2.57 0.63 14.90
N VAL A 138 -2.03 -0.44 14.35
CA VAL A 138 -2.29 -0.85 12.95
C VAL A 138 -3.19 -2.07 12.97
N PHE A 139 -4.34 -1.99 12.30
CA PHE A 139 -5.31 -3.07 12.22
C PHE A 139 -5.61 -3.44 10.78
N LEU A 140 -5.70 -4.75 10.53
CA LEU A 140 -6.22 -5.31 9.30
C LEU A 140 -7.67 -5.73 9.53
N GLU A 141 -8.59 -5.14 8.78
CA GLU A 141 -9.99 -5.56 8.66
C GLU A 141 -10.10 -6.56 7.50
N ASP A 142 -10.73 -7.70 7.75
CA ASP A 142 -11.20 -8.66 6.76
C ASP A 142 -12.73 -8.67 6.75
N ARG A 143 -13.32 -8.18 5.67
CA ARG A 143 -14.78 -8.10 5.50
C ARG A 143 -15.44 -9.41 5.08
N LEU A 144 -14.69 -10.41 4.60
CA LEU A 144 -15.27 -11.72 4.33
C LEU A 144 -15.57 -12.46 5.63
N THR A 145 -14.68 -12.33 6.61
CA THR A 145 -14.83 -12.97 7.93
C THR A 145 -15.38 -12.04 9.02
N ASN A 146 -15.53 -10.74 8.72
CA ASN A 146 -15.84 -9.68 9.68
C ASN A 146 -14.88 -9.67 10.88
N THR A 147 -13.60 -9.90 10.60
CA THR A 147 -12.54 -9.95 11.63
C THR A 147 -11.69 -8.69 11.54
N ILE A 148 -11.30 -8.15 12.69
CA ILE A 148 -10.28 -7.10 12.76
C ILE A 148 -9.12 -7.59 13.61
N THR A 149 -7.92 -7.58 13.04
CA THR A 149 -6.70 -8.08 13.68
C THR A 149 -5.67 -6.97 13.81
N ARG A 150 -5.15 -6.75 15.02
CA ARG A 150 -4.05 -5.81 15.24
C ARG A 150 -2.73 -6.42 14.78
N LEU A 151 -1.99 -5.75 13.91
CA LEU A 151 -0.76 -6.27 13.28
C LEU A 151 0.54 -5.57 13.70
N ASP A 152 0.50 -4.44 14.40
CA ASP A 152 1.74 -3.74 14.83
C ASP A 152 2.48 -4.40 16.01
N GLU A 153 1.89 -5.42 16.64
CA GLU A 153 2.50 -6.13 17.76
C GLU A 153 3.57 -7.13 17.31
N ALA A 154 4.59 -7.32 18.14
CA ALA A 154 5.64 -8.28 17.88
C ALA A 154 5.05 -9.69 17.70
N ASN A 155 5.40 -10.33 16.57
CA ASN A 155 4.92 -11.65 16.16
C ASN A 155 3.40 -11.75 15.89
N SER A 156 2.71 -10.62 15.71
CA SER A 156 1.32 -10.66 15.25
C SER A 156 1.23 -11.04 13.77
N SER A 157 0.20 -11.81 13.43
CA SER A 157 -0.13 -12.16 12.05
C SER A 157 -1.62 -12.44 11.93
N TYR A 158 -2.16 -12.24 10.74
CA TYR A 158 -3.51 -12.67 10.37
C TYR A 158 -3.44 -13.70 9.26
N LYS A 159 -4.13 -14.82 9.42
CA LYS A 159 -4.09 -15.93 8.46
C LYS A 159 -5.50 -16.28 8.01
N VAL A 160 -5.68 -16.44 6.71
CA VAL A 160 -6.99 -16.74 6.12
C VAL A 160 -6.84 -17.64 4.90
N THR A 161 -7.76 -18.60 4.76
CA THR A 161 -7.91 -19.40 3.54
C THR A 161 -9.00 -18.78 2.68
N LEU A 162 -8.66 -18.45 1.44
CA LEU A 162 -9.59 -17.83 0.50
C LEU A 162 -10.53 -18.89 -0.09
N ASN A 163 -11.84 -18.75 0.08
CA ASN A 163 -12.81 -19.64 -0.55
C ASN A 163 -12.91 -19.40 -2.06
N ASP A 164 -12.84 -18.13 -2.46
CA ASP A 164 -12.87 -17.67 -3.85
C ASP A 164 -11.56 -17.01 -4.23
N ALA A 165 -11.25 -16.97 -5.53
CA ALA A 165 -10.10 -16.23 -6.01
C ALA A 165 -10.32 -14.73 -5.82
N LEU A 166 -9.30 -14.02 -5.37
CA LEU A 166 -9.29 -12.56 -5.26
C LEU A 166 -8.41 -11.97 -6.37
N ASN A 167 -8.87 -10.89 -6.98
CA ASN A 167 -8.11 -10.09 -7.93
C ASN A 167 -8.55 -8.62 -7.87
N GLY A 168 -8.24 -7.95 -6.77
CA GLY A 168 -8.68 -6.58 -6.54
C GLY A 168 -8.79 -6.24 -5.05
N THR A 169 -9.35 -5.06 -4.79
CA THR A 169 -9.66 -4.54 -3.46
C THR A 169 -11.08 -4.93 -3.02
N GLY A 170 -11.45 -4.55 -1.80
CA GLY A 170 -12.84 -4.63 -1.32
C GLY A 170 -13.06 -5.63 -0.19
N VAL A 171 -12.06 -6.46 0.10
CA VAL A 171 -12.11 -7.44 1.20
C VAL A 171 -11.27 -6.98 2.39
N PHE A 172 -10.02 -6.60 2.12
CA PHE A 172 -9.06 -6.27 3.16
C PHE A 172 -8.83 -4.75 3.23
N PHE A 173 -8.80 -4.22 4.44
CA PHE A 173 -8.58 -2.80 4.68
C PHE A 173 -7.62 -2.61 5.84
N LEU A 174 -6.73 -1.63 5.72
CA LEU A 174 -5.86 -1.22 6.80
C LEU A 174 -6.45 0.00 7.50
N HIS A 175 -6.43 -0.05 8.83
CA HIS A 175 -6.84 1.03 9.70
C HIS A 175 -5.68 1.40 10.61
N THR A 176 -5.48 2.69 10.82
CA THR A 176 -4.66 3.16 11.93
C THR A 176 -5.58 3.86 12.93
N LYS A 177 -5.59 3.45 14.20
CA LYS A 177 -6.47 4.02 15.23
C LYS A 177 -5.82 4.03 16.60
N ALA A 178 -6.25 4.94 17.48
CA ALA A 178 -5.98 4.79 18.89
C ALA A 178 -6.62 3.49 19.44
N SER A 179 -5.90 2.79 20.32
CA SER A 179 -6.36 1.53 20.91
C SER A 179 -7.67 1.74 21.68
N GLY A 180 -8.80 1.27 21.14
CA GLY A 180 -10.14 1.39 21.75
C GLY A 180 -11.21 2.08 20.90
N VAL A 181 -10.85 2.64 19.74
CA VAL A 181 -11.79 3.37 18.85
C VAL A 181 -12.39 2.48 17.74
N LEU A 182 -11.99 1.20 17.64
CA LEU A 182 -12.60 0.26 16.70
C LEU A 182 -13.96 -0.23 17.25
N ASN A 183 -14.99 0.62 17.16
CA ASN A 183 -16.37 0.15 17.24
C ASN A 183 -16.81 -0.35 15.86
N THR A 184 -17.52 -1.47 15.84
CA THR A 184 -18.09 -2.11 14.63
C THR A 184 -19.15 -1.25 13.92
N ASP A 185 -19.47 -0.07 14.45
CA ASP A 185 -20.56 0.78 14.00
C ASP A 185 -20.10 1.94 13.08
N ASP A 186 -18.80 2.20 12.95
CA ASP A 186 -18.26 3.32 12.14
C ASP A 186 -18.01 2.97 10.65
N VAL A 187 -18.28 1.73 10.23
CA VAL A 187 -18.32 1.38 8.80
C VAL A 187 -19.64 1.85 8.21
N SER A 188 -19.78 3.17 8.05
CA SER A 188 -20.87 3.75 7.27
C SER A 188 -20.72 3.31 5.82
N LEU A 189 -21.59 2.38 5.42
CA LEU A 189 -21.78 1.96 4.04
C LEU A 189 -22.21 3.18 3.22
N GLN A 190 -21.28 3.80 2.50
CA GLN A 190 -21.64 4.60 1.33
C GLN A 190 -22.15 3.62 0.26
N THR A 191 -23.42 3.28 0.36
CA THR A 191 -24.16 2.68 -0.74
C THR A 191 -24.24 3.72 -1.87
N PRO A 192 -23.88 3.38 -3.12
CA PRO A 192 -24.08 4.29 -4.23
C PRO A 192 -25.59 4.46 -4.43
N ILE A 193 -26.04 5.72 -4.35
CA ILE A 193 -27.40 6.12 -4.70
C ILE A 193 -27.64 5.70 -6.14
N SER A 194 -28.50 4.70 -6.34
CA SER A 194 -29.08 4.43 -7.67
C SER A 194 -29.95 5.62 -8.03
N MET A 195 -29.57 6.38 -9.07
CA MET A 195 -30.48 7.33 -9.70
C MET A 195 -31.57 6.53 -10.44
N GLN A 196 -32.83 6.83 -10.12
CA GLN A 196 -33.96 6.63 -11.04
C GLN A 196 -33.93 7.70 -12.13
#